data_AF-A0A8S3XHV6-F1
#
_entry.id   AF-A0A8S3XHV6-F1
#
_cell.length_a   1.000
_cell.length_b   1.000
_cell.length_c   1.000
_cell.angle_alpha   90.00
_cell.angle_beta   90.00
_cell.angle_gamma   90.00
#
_symmetry.space_group_name_H-M   'P 1'
#
loop_
_entity.id
_entity.type
_entity.pdbx_description
1 polymer ?
#
loop_
_entity_poly.entity_id
_entity_poly.type
_entity_poly.pdbx_seq_one_letter_code
_entity_poly.pdbx_strand_id
1 'polypeptide(L)'
;MKSVACFVLLAIISVALCDTVPHSRGCIYIMGRCYRECEEGTQAYALGCGYLTKEATCKEPNPQPDTRGKICDFSACYCAPPTVRDPVTKKCVPLEECTREE
;
A
#
# COMPACT_ATOMS: atom_id res chain seq x y z
N MET A 1 21.27 36.66 -16.37
CA MET A 1 21.34 35.39 -17.12
C MET A 1 21.94 34.24 -16.30
N LYS A 2 23.06 34.42 -15.59
CA LYS A 2 23.67 33.37 -14.74
C LYS A 2 22.75 32.87 -13.62
N SER A 3 22.00 33.77 -12.97
CA SER A 3 21.10 33.40 -11.87
C SER A 3 19.89 32.57 -12.31
N VAL A 4 19.38 32.79 -13.53
CA VAL A 4 18.24 32.02 -14.09
C VAL A 4 18.68 30.58 -14.39
N ALA A 5 19.90 30.41 -14.90
CA ALA A 5 20.47 29.08 -15.15
C ALA A 5 20.59 28.25 -13.86
N CYS A 6 20.94 28.87 -12.73
CA CYS A 6 20.99 28.18 -11.43
C CYS A 6 19.62 27.69 -10.95
N PHE A 7 18.56 28.48 -11.11
CA PHE A 7 17.22 28.08 -10.69
C PHE A 7 16.67 26.91 -11.52
N VAL A 8 16.96 26.90 -12.82
CA VAL A 8 16.57 25.79 -13.71
C VAL A 8 17.30 24.50 -13.34
N LEU A 9 18.60 24.58 -13.06
CA LEU A 9 19.39 23.43 -12.59
C LEU A 9 18.87 22.87 -11.27
N LEU A 10 18.55 23.73 -10.30
CA LEU A 10 17.97 23.31 -9.02
C LEU A 10 16.61 22.63 -9.18
N ALA A 11 15.75 23.14 -10.07
CA ALA A 11 14.45 22.54 -10.35
C ALA A 11 14.57 21.13 -10.96
N ILE A 12 15.49 20.93 -11.92
CA ILE A 12 15.72 19.62 -12.55
C ILE A 12 16.23 18.60 -11.51
N ILE A 13 17.13 19.02 -10.62
CA ILE A 13 17.66 18.14 -9.56
C ILE A 13 16.54 17.73 -8.59
N SER A 14 15.65 18.65 -8.20
CA SER A 14 14.52 18.33 -7.31
C SER A 14 13.51 17.35 -7.91
N VAL A 15 13.27 17.40 -9.23
CA VAL A 15 12.39 16.44 -9.91
C VAL A 15 13.05 15.06 -10.02
N ALA A 16 14.37 15.01 -10.23
CA ALA A 16 15.12 13.75 -10.30
C ALA A 16 15.27 13.03 -8.95
N LEU A 17 15.20 13.77 -7.83
CA LEU A 17 15.21 13.23 -6.46
C LEU A 17 13.82 12.83 -5.95
N CYS A 18 12.75 13.13 -6.69
CA CYS A 18 11.48 12.45 -6.44
C CYS A 18 11.68 10.99 -6.85
N ASP A 19 11.91 10.14 -5.85
CA ASP A 19 11.94 8.68 -5.97
C ASP A 19 10.60 8.20 -6.53
N THR A 20 10.42 8.30 -7.83
CA THR A 20 9.42 7.53 -8.56
C THR A 20 9.99 6.13 -8.70
N VAL A 21 10.26 5.45 -7.59
CA VAL A 21 10.45 4.00 -7.65
C VAL A 21 9.05 3.49 -7.98
N PRO A 22 8.78 2.94 -9.18
CA PRO A 22 7.55 2.20 -9.37
C PRO A 22 7.76 0.91 -8.59
N HIS A 23 7.59 0.96 -7.27
CA HIS A 23 7.40 -0.25 -6.51
C HIS A 23 6.19 -0.92 -7.15
N SER A 24 6.43 -2.06 -7.80
CA SER A 24 5.36 -2.89 -8.28
C SER A 24 4.43 -3.09 -7.09
N ARG A 25 3.22 -2.53 -7.18
CA ARG A 25 2.16 -2.70 -6.17
C ARG A 25 1.84 -4.19 -5.98
N GLY A 26 2.36 -5.05 -6.86
CA GLY A 26 2.15 -6.47 -6.90
C GLY A 26 0.80 -6.80 -7.51
N CYS A 27 0.45 -8.07 -7.49
CA CYS A 27 -0.81 -8.54 -8.01
C CYS A 27 -1.39 -9.67 -7.19
N ILE A 28 -2.70 -9.85 -7.35
CA ILE A 28 -3.40 -11.02 -6.85
C ILE A 28 -3.11 -12.17 -7.80
N TYR A 29 -2.64 -13.27 -7.25
CA TYR A 29 -2.33 -14.48 -7.98
C TYR A 29 -3.45 -15.50 -7.84
N ILE A 30 -3.85 -16.12 -8.95
CA ILE A 30 -4.75 -17.27 -8.99
C ILE A 30 -4.02 -18.38 -9.72
N MET A 31 -3.80 -19.52 -9.05
CA MET A 31 -3.05 -20.66 -9.59
C MET A 31 -1.67 -20.27 -10.16
N GLY A 32 -0.94 -19.41 -9.46
CA GLY A 32 0.40 -18.95 -9.86
C GLY A 32 0.41 -17.96 -11.02
N ARG A 33 -0.75 -17.51 -11.52
CA ARG A 33 -0.84 -16.45 -12.54
C ARG A 33 -1.36 -15.17 -11.94
N CYS A 34 -0.72 -14.06 -12.32
CA CYS A 34 -1.15 -12.72 -11.99
C CYS A 34 -2.53 -12.47 -12.62
N TYR A 35 -3.56 -12.38 -11.79
CA TYR A 35 -4.94 -12.20 -12.24
C TYR A 35 -5.31 -10.72 -12.36
N ARG A 36 -4.92 -9.92 -11.36
CA ARG A 36 -5.14 -8.46 -11.36
C ARG A 36 -4.05 -7.74 -10.58
N GLU A 37 -3.60 -6.61 -11.09
CA GLU A 37 -2.72 -5.71 -10.35
C GLU A 37 -3.44 -5.11 -9.13
N CYS A 38 -2.68 -4.78 -8.10
CA CYS A 38 -3.20 -4.11 -6.92
C CYS A 38 -3.54 -2.63 -7.20
N GLU A 39 -4.64 -2.19 -6.62
CA GLU A 39 -5.16 -0.82 -6.75
C GLU A 39 -4.16 0.21 -6.20
N GLU A 40 -4.30 1.47 -6.63
CA GLU A 40 -3.46 2.55 -6.13
C GLU A 40 -3.56 2.67 -4.61
N GLY A 41 -2.42 2.89 -3.94
CA GLY A 41 -2.35 2.95 -2.47
C GLY A 41 -2.36 1.58 -1.78
N THR A 42 -2.45 0.48 -2.53
CA THR A 42 -2.38 -0.88 -2.00
C THR A 42 -1.11 -1.60 -2.45
N GLN A 43 -0.74 -2.63 -1.70
CA GLN A 43 0.37 -3.53 -1.99
C GLN A 43 -0.09 -4.99 -1.88
N ALA A 44 0.47 -5.84 -2.73
CA ALA A 44 0.21 -7.27 -2.70
C ALA A 44 0.80 -7.89 -1.43
N TYR A 45 -0.07 -8.51 -0.67
CA TYR A 45 0.26 -9.39 0.42
C TYR A 45 0.16 -10.82 -0.08
N ALA A 46 1.31 -11.38 -0.47
CA ALA A 46 1.44 -12.78 -0.85
C ALA A 46 2.55 -13.39 0.01
N LEU A 47 2.18 -14.18 1.01
CA LEU A 47 3.14 -14.92 1.81
C LEU A 47 2.79 -16.40 1.68
N GLY A 48 3.77 -17.22 1.30
CA GLY A 48 3.65 -18.66 1.03
C GLY A 48 2.65 -19.39 1.94
N CYS A 49 3.11 -19.97 3.05
CA CYS A 49 2.23 -20.56 4.07
C CYS A 49 2.47 -19.84 5.40
N GLY A 50 1.47 -19.13 5.91
CA GLY A 50 1.61 -18.30 7.12
C GLY A 50 0.31 -18.14 7.90
N TYR A 51 0.39 -17.53 9.08
CA TYR A 51 -0.80 -17.11 9.82
C TYR A 51 -1.45 -15.93 9.11
N LEU A 52 -2.78 -15.93 9.02
CA LEU A 52 -3.51 -14.86 8.34
C LEU A 52 -3.55 -13.63 9.24
N THR A 53 -2.87 -12.57 8.81
CA THR A 53 -3.11 -11.23 9.36
C THR A 53 -4.14 -10.54 8.47
N LYS A 54 -5.21 -10.03 9.08
CA LYS A 54 -6.22 -9.24 8.35
C LYS A 54 -5.64 -7.89 7.92
N GLU A 55 -6.28 -7.27 6.93
CA GLU A 55 -5.95 -5.89 6.54
C GLU A 55 -6.18 -4.95 7.74
N ALA A 56 -5.28 -3.98 7.92
CA ALA A 56 -5.46 -2.92 8.89
C ALA A 56 -6.60 -2.00 8.46
N THR A 57 -7.51 -1.68 9.38
CA THR A 57 -8.66 -0.83 9.12
C THR A 57 -8.73 0.31 10.12
N CYS A 58 -9.52 1.35 9.85
CA CYS A 58 -9.78 2.41 10.82
C CYS A 58 -10.31 1.91 12.18
N LYS A 59 -11.00 0.76 12.21
CA LYS A 59 -11.51 0.15 13.46
C LYS A 59 -10.47 -0.70 14.17
N GLU A 60 -9.57 -1.33 13.41
CA GLU A 60 -8.54 -2.23 13.90
C GLU A 60 -7.24 -1.93 13.13
N PRO A 61 -6.48 -0.89 13.56
CA PRO A 61 -5.29 -0.44 12.84
C PRO A 61 -4.10 -1.39 13.00
N ASN A 62 -4.10 -2.21 14.06
CA ASN A 62 -3.02 -3.15 14.37
C ASN A 62 -3.56 -4.59 14.50
N PRO A 63 -4.09 -5.17 13.40
CA PRO A 63 -4.68 -6.51 13.45
C PRO A 63 -3.62 -7.54 13.83
N GLN A 64 -3.97 -8.42 14.76
CA GLN A 64 -3.10 -9.52 15.17
C GLN A 64 -3.26 -10.71 14.22
N PRO A 65 -2.20 -11.51 13.99
CA PRO A 65 -2.29 -12.73 13.20
C PRO A 65 -3.26 -13.74 13.81
N ASP A 66 -4.10 -14.37 12.98
CA ASP A 66 -4.94 -15.49 13.39
C ASP A 66 -4.10 -16.76 13.50
N THR A 67 -3.88 -17.23 14.72
CA THR A 67 -3.01 -18.39 15.03
C THR A 67 -3.74 -19.73 14.99
N ARG A 68 -5.05 -19.76 14.68
CA ARG A 68 -5.85 -21.00 14.65
C ARG A 68 -5.49 -21.93 13.49
N GLY A 69 -4.80 -21.42 12.48
CA GLY A 69 -4.34 -22.21 11.33
C GLY A 69 -3.45 -21.40 10.40
N LYS A 70 -2.63 -22.09 9.61
CA LYS A 70 -1.85 -21.48 8.54
C LYS A 70 -2.62 -21.56 7.23
N ILE A 71 -2.61 -20.48 6.47
CA ILE A 71 -3.17 -20.40 5.13
C ILE A 71 -2.02 -20.40 4.13
N CYS A 72 -2.16 -21.20 3.09
CA CYS A 72 -1.22 -21.27 1.97
C CYS A 72 -1.85 -20.65 0.72
N ASP A 73 -1.00 -20.15 -0.18
CA ASP A 73 -1.40 -19.59 -1.48
C ASP A 73 -2.42 -18.44 -1.36
N PHE A 74 -2.38 -17.72 -0.24
CA PHE A 74 -3.19 -16.53 -0.04
C PHE A 74 -2.51 -15.33 -0.70
N SER A 75 -3.25 -14.63 -1.55
CA SER A 75 -2.84 -13.35 -2.10
C SER A 75 -3.97 -12.33 -2.00
N ALA A 76 -3.67 -11.15 -1.48
CA ALA A 76 -4.59 -10.05 -1.35
C ALA A 76 -3.90 -8.70 -1.61
N CYS A 77 -4.66 -7.65 -1.87
CA CYS A 77 -4.14 -6.29 -1.95
C CYS A 77 -4.56 -5.53 -0.70
N TYR A 78 -3.60 -5.17 0.15
CA TYR A 78 -3.83 -4.46 1.40
C TYR A 78 -3.27 -3.04 1.32
N CYS A 79 -3.81 -2.10 2.09
CA CYS A 79 -3.24 -0.77 2.21
C CYS A 79 -1.74 -0.82 2.57
N ALA A 80 -0.95 0.01 1.88
CA ALA A 80 0.48 0.10 2.15
C ALA A 80 0.73 0.81 3.50
N PRO A 81 1.63 0.30 4.35
CA PRO A 81 2.03 1.01 5.56
C PRO A 81 2.53 2.42 5.24
N PRO A 82 2.18 3.44 6.03
CA PRO A 82 1.48 3.39 7.33
C PRO A 82 -0.05 3.58 7.25
N THR A 83 -0.68 3.36 6.09
CA THR A 83 -2.11 3.64 5.88
C THR A 83 -3.02 2.47 6.29
N VAL A 84 -4.28 2.79 6.60
CA VAL A 84 -5.33 1.84 6.96
C VAL A 84 -6.52 1.96 6.01
N ARG A 85 -7.30 0.88 5.87
CA ARG A 85 -8.53 0.90 5.07
C ARG A 85 -9.66 1.59 5.83
N ASP A 86 -10.21 2.66 5.25
CA ASP A 86 -11.44 3.26 5.72
C ASP A 86 -12.65 2.42 5.27
N PRO A 87 -13.47 1.87 6.20
CA PRO A 87 -14.60 1.04 5.84
C PRO A 87 -15.74 1.81 5.15
N VAL A 88 -15.80 3.13 5.28
CA VAL A 88 -16.82 4.01 4.69
C VAL A 88 -16.41 4.38 3.26
N THR A 89 -15.24 4.98 3.09
CA THR A 89 -14.78 5.47 1.77
C THR A 89 -14.14 4.39 0.92
N LYS A 90 -13.78 3.25 1.52
CA LYS A 90 -13.01 2.13 0.93
C LYS A 90 -11.59 2.51 0.48
N LYS A 91 -11.13 3.71 0.82
CA LYS A 91 -9.78 4.19 0.48
C LYS A 91 -8.77 3.82 1.56
N CYS A 92 -7.50 3.77 1.17
CA CYS A 92 -6.39 3.74 2.10
C CYS A 92 -6.08 5.16 2.56
N VAL A 93 -6.15 5.40 3.86
CA VAL A 93 -5.96 6.72 4.46
C VAL A 93 -5.02 6.62 5.67
N PRO A 94 -4.35 7.71 6.05
CA PRO A 94 -3.74 7.82 7.38
C PRO A 94 -4.79 7.59 8.47
N LEU A 95 -4.38 7.06 9.63
CA LEU A 95 -5.31 6.73 10.73
C LEU A 95 -6.06 7.98 11.24
N GLU A 96 -5.41 9.14 11.15
CA GLU A 96 -5.94 10.44 11.56
C GLU A 96 -7.05 10.95 10.63
N GLU A 97 -7.10 10.44 9.40
CA GLU A 97 -8.07 10.82 8.36
C GLU A 97 -9.24 9.83 8.26
N CYS A 98 -9.32 8.85 9.17
CA CYS A 98 -10.43 7.92 9.22
C CYS A 98 -11.77 8.65 9.39
N THR A 99 -12.75 8.28 8.55
CA THR A 99 -14.12 8.81 8.68
C THR A 99 -14.64 8.55 10.09
N ARG A 100 -15.00 9.62 10.80
CA ARG A 100 -15.62 9.51 12.13
C ARG A 100 -17.03 8.97 11.93
N GLU A 101 -17.34 7.87 12.60
CA GLU A 101 -18.72 7.39 12.69
C GLU A 101 -19.46 8.39 13.60
N GLU A 102 -20.39 9.17 13.03
CA GLU A 102 -21.32 10.03 13.78
C GLU A 102 -22.36 9.19 14.56
#